data_AF-A0A378I9Y7-F1
#
_entry.id   AF-A0A378I9Y7-F1
#
_cell.length_a   1.000
_cell.length_b   1.000
_cell.length_c   1.000
_cell.angle_alpha   90.00
_cell.angle_beta   90.00
_cell.angle_gamma   90.00
#
_symmetry.space_group_name_H-M   'P 1'
#
loop_
_entity.id
_entity.type
_entity.pdbx_description
1 polymer ?
#
loop_
_entity_poly.entity_id
_entity_poly.type
_entity_poly.pdbx_seq_one_letter_code
_entity_poly.pdbx_strand_id
1 'polypeptide(L)'
;MRFNQSVKNDRIESRMHLFRLNLLIALVICFSIILISRLAYLQLSQFKRYETLSLKNQMSIIPIAPPRGIILDKNGVVLAENVPVYVLEIIPERVKNMQTTLKQLQALLPSISDDDVESFKKARAQNRSFVPIPIKLKLTQDEVALFATHQHQFDGVSIKARLMRYYPLGEVTAHLLGYVGRINVQELQHVDPTNYRATNFIGKSGIEKYYESLLHGQVGYQQVETDVSGRTLRVVSKQNPISGEKLYLTIDTRLQQVAYEALKDKRGAVVAIDPHNGDILAMVSSPSYDPNLFVNGIRSEDYKRLSDAKDRPLYNRAVRGLYPPASTIKPFIALAGLEKGVVDTNYSVYDPGWFKLPGVSHSYRDWKKTGHGIINIKRAITVSCDTYFYQLGHRMGIASIEDMLIQFGYGQLTHVDLHEEAPGLVPNNRWKRRSKGLPWYPGDTLITAIGQGFMLASPLQMANATAAMSQKGIRFRPHLMAKSIQSDNEEVHPYTPLEEYPIKLKDDNYWNIIAEAMHSVITNNEGTGYRFGRNAPYSVAAKTGTAQVFSLPQNEKKRLGEIPEYLRDHSLFIAFAPVENPEIAIAVMVENDTAASGVARKVLDAYFQLKNGKEPS
;
A
#
# COMPACT_ATOMS: atom_id res chain seq x y z
N MET A 1 -63.07 75.43 -69.19
CA MET A 1 -62.70 74.52 -68.09
C MET A 1 -61.69 75.22 -67.18
N ARG A 2 -61.84 75.03 -65.87
CA ARG A 2 -61.28 75.82 -64.76
C ARG A 2 -59.74 75.84 -64.69
N PHE A 3 -59.20 77.03 -64.42
CA PHE A 3 -57.92 77.25 -63.71
C PHE A 3 -58.10 77.05 -62.19
N ASN A 4 -56.97 76.78 -61.52
CA ASN A 4 -56.68 77.00 -60.10
C ASN A 4 -57.26 76.06 -59.03
N GLN A 5 -56.49 75.03 -58.68
CA GLN A 5 -56.32 74.52 -57.31
C GLN A 5 -54.96 73.80 -57.21
N SER A 6 -53.87 74.49 -56.86
CA SER A 6 -52.62 73.79 -56.47
C SER A 6 -51.71 74.63 -55.56
N VAL A 7 -51.66 75.96 -55.71
CA VAL A 7 -50.68 76.81 -54.97
C VAL A 7 -51.03 77.05 -53.49
N LYS A 8 -52.18 76.57 -52.99
CA LYS A 8 -52.55 76.72 -51.57
C LYS A 8 -51.95 75.63 -50.65
N ASN A 9 -51.37 74.57 -51.22
CA ASN A 9 -50.81 73.45 -50.44
C ASN A 9 -49.30 73.60 -50.11
N ASP A 10 -48.52 74.34 -50.90
CA ASP A 10 -47.05 74.38 -50.74
C ASP A 10 -46.60 74.98 -49.40
N ARG A 11 -47.34 75.96 -48.84
CA ARG A 11 -47.04 76.55 -47.52
C ARG A 11 -47.42 75.64 -46.35
N ILE A 12 -48.42 74.77 -46.53
CA ILE A 12 -48.82 73.78 -45.51
C ILE A 12 -47.85 72.60 -45.55
N GLU A 13 -47.47 72.13 -46.75
CA GLU A 13 -46.46 71.07 -46.92
C GLU A 13 -45.10 71.47 -46.37
N SER A 14 -44.59 72.67 -46.69
CA SER A 14 -43.30 73.15 -46.17
C SER A 14 -43.29 73.32 -44.64
N ARG A 15 -44.39 73.77 -44.03
CA ARG A 15 -44.53 73.78 -42.55
C ARG A 15 -44.61 72.38 -41.96
N MET A 16 -45.28 71.44 -42.62
CA MET A 16 -45.32 70.03 -42.21
C MET A 16 -43.96 69.35 -42.35
N HIS A 17 -43.17 69.67 -43.38
CA HIS A 17 -41.81 69.18 -43.54
C HIS A 17 -40.86 69.74 -42.47
N LEU A 18 -40.92 71.04 -42.17
CA LEU A 18 -40.13 71.65 -41.09
C LEU A 18 -40.54 71.12 -39.70
N PHE A 19 -41.83 70.89 -39.46
CA PHE A 19 -42.31 70.28 -38.22
C PHE A 19 -41.84 68.82 -38.09
N ARG A 20 -41.92 68.02 -39.16
CA ARG A 20 -41.39 66.64 -39.19
C ARG A 20 -39.89 66.63 -38.96
N LEU A 21 -39.13 67.54 -39.57
CA LEU A 21 -37.68 67.67 -39.37
C LEU A 21 -37.34 68.02 -37.92
N ASN A 22 -38.00 69.02 -37.34
CA ASN A 22 -37.78 69.43 -35.95
C ASN A 22 -38.19 68.34 -34.95
N LEU A 23 -39.28 67.61 -35.23
CA LEU A 23 -39.68 66.44 -34.44
C LEU A 23 -38.59 65.37 -34.49
N LEU A 24 -38.05 65.08 -35.68
CA LEU A 24 -36.99 64.09 -35.88
C LEU A 24 -35.70 64.52 -35.15
N ILE A 25 -35.32 65.78 -35.23
CA ILE A 25 -34.18 66.35 -34.49
C ILE A 25 -34.40 66.23 -32.98
N ALA A 26 -35.59 66.59 -32.48
CA ALA A 26 -35.92 66.46 -31.06
C ALA A 26 -35.89 65.00 -30.59
N LEU A 27 -36.34 64.07 -31.43
CA LEU A 27 -36.28 62.63 -31.18
C LEU A 27 -34.84 62.13 -31.11
N VAL A 28 -33.98 62.57 -32.03
CA VAL A 28 -32.55 62.26 -32.04
C VAL A 28 -31.85 62.81 -30.80
N ILE A 29 -32.15 64.06 -30.40
CA ILE A 29 -31.60 64.68 -29.19
C ILE A 29 -32.06 63.90 -27.95
N CYS A 30 -33.35 63.57 -27.87
CA CYS A 30 -33.92 62.80 -26.76
C CYS A 30 -33.24 61.43 -26.63
N PHE A 31 -33.11 60.68 -27.73
CA PHE A 31 -32.39 59.40 -27.73
C PHE A 31 -30.92 59.54 -27.39
N SER A 32 -30.26 60.60 -27.87
CA SER A 32 -28.86 60.88 -27.53
C SER A 32 -28.68 61.14 -26.04
N ILE A 33 -29.59 61.90 -25.41
CA ILE A 33 -29.58 62.14 -23.97
C ILE A 33 -29.83 60.84 -23.19
N ILE A 34 -30.72 59.98 -23.66
CA ILE A 34 -30.95 58.66 -23.05
C ILE A 34 -29.69 57.79 -23.12
N LEU A 35 -28.98 57.78 -24.25
CA LEU A 35 -27.73 57.05 -24.41
C LEU A 35 -26.61 57.61 -23.53
N ILE A 36 -26.46 58.94 -23.47
CA ILE A 36 -25.45 59.60 -22.64
C ILE A 36 -25.72 59.36 -21.15
N SER A 37 -26.97 59.48 -20.72
CA SER A 37 -27.35 59.19 -19.33
C SER A 37 -27.14 57.72 -18.98
N ARG A 38 -27.41 56.80 -19.91
CA ARG A 38 -27.10 55.38 -19.73
C ARG A 38 -25.59 55.13 -19.64
N LEU A 39 -24.78 55.77 -20.48
CA LEU A 39 -23.33 55.68 -20.46
C LEU A 39 -22.77 56.21 -19.12
N ALA A 40 -23.26 57.37 -18.67
CA ALA A 40 -22.87 57.96 -17.39
C ALA A 40 -23.26 57.06 -16.21
N TYR A 41 -24.43 56.43 -16.25
CA TYR A 41 -24.83 55.45 -15.23
C TYR A 41 -23.88 54.24 -15.19
N LEU A 42 -23.51 53.69 -16.35
CA LEU A 42 -22.57 52.57 -16.44
C LEU A 42 -21.16 52.97 -15.96
N GLN A 43 -20.67 54.15 -16.34
CA GLN A 43 -19.31 54.59 -16.05
C GLN A 43 -19.11 55.21 -14.66
N LEU A 44 -20.13 55.80 -14.04
CA LEU A 44 -20.01 56.45 -12.72
C LEU A 44 -20.63 55.61 -11.61
N SER A 45 -21.88 55.17 -11.78
CA SER A 45 -22.60 54.42 -10.73
C SER A 45 -22.18 52.96 -10.66
N GLN A 46 -21.95 52.31 -11.80
CA GLN A 46 -21.53 50.91 -11.87
C GLN A 46 -20.03 50.71 -12.12
N PHE A 47 -19.20 51.77 -12.04
CA PHE A 47 -17.75 51.70 -12.28
C PHE A 47 -17.09 50.54 -11.52
N LYS A 48 -17.22 50.53 -10.19
CA LYS A 48 -16.62 49.49 -9.32
C LYS A 48 -17.06 48.08 -9.70
N ARG A 49 -18.32 47.90 -10.13
CA ARG A 49 -18.86 46.61 -10.55
C ARG A 49 -18.22 46.14 -11.85
N TYR A 50 -18.14 47.00 -12.86
CA TYR A 50 -17.57 46.66 -14.17
C TYR A 50 -16.05 46.56 -14.14
N GLU A 51 -15.38 47.36 -13.32
CA GLU A 51 -13.94 47.24 -13.02
C GLU A 51 -13.64 45.88 -12.37
N THR A 52 -14.40 45.49 -11.33
CA THR A 52 -14.22 44.17 -10.69
C THR A 52 -14.49 43.02 -11.67
N LEU A 53 -15.52 43.13 -12.52
CA LEU A 53 -15.79 42.13 -13.56
C LEU A 53 -14.69 42.08 -14.63
N SER A 54 -14.14 43.23 -15.02
CA SER A 54 -13.02 43.31 -15.97
C SER A 54 -11.75 42.70 -15.38
N LEU A 55 -11.41 43.04 -14.13
CA LEU A 55 -10.29 42.45 -13.41
C LEU A 55 -10.48 40.94 -13.24
N LYS A 56 -11.69 40.48 -12.91
CA LYS A 56 -11.98 39.04 -12.81
C LYS A 56 -11.85 38.31 -14.15
N ASN A 57 -12.11 38.99 -15.27
CA ASN A 57 -11.92 38.44 -16.61
C ASN A 57 -10.46 38.47 -17.07
N GLN A 58 -9.65 39.41 -16.55
CA GLN A 58 -8.23 39.53 -16.87
C GLN A 58 -7.33 38.69 -15.95
N MET A 59 -7.80 38.33 -14.75
CA MET A 59 -7.03 37.60 -13.75
C MET A 59 -7.37 36.12 -13.77
N SER A 60 -6.35 35.28 -13.98
CA SER A 60 -6.44 33.82 -13.89
C SER A 60 -5.63 33.31 -12.70
N ILE A 61 -6.18 32.34 -11.95
CA ILE A 61 -5.47 31.67 -10.86
C ILE A 61 -4.95 30.34 -11.40
N ILE A 62 -3.62 30.21 -11.44
CA ILE A 62 -2.94 28.99 -11.86
C ILE A 62 -2.45 28.27 -10.60
N PRO A 63 -2.93 27.06 -10.30
CA PRO A 63 -2.48 26.30 -9.14
C PRO A 63 -1.06 25.76 -9.39
N ILE A 64 -0.26 25.66 -8.32
CA ILE A 64 1.12 25.17 -8.34
C ILE A 64 1.19 23.92 -7.46
N ALA A 65 1.52 22.77 -8.07
CA ALA A 65 1.61 21.51 -7.35
C ALA A 65 2.76 21.52 -6.32
N PRO A 66 2.55 20.99 -5.12
CA PRO A 66 3.61 20.80 -4.14
C PRO A 66 4.59 19.70 -4.57
N PRO A 67 5.89 19.82 -4.25
CA PRO A 67 6.80 18.69 -4.28
C PRO A 67 6.34 17.62 -3.28
N ARG A 68 6.19 16.38 -3.76
CA ARG A 68 5.82 15.25 -2.89
C ARG A 68 6.94 14.94 -1.89
N GLY A 69 6.61 14.61 -0.66
CA GLY A 69 7.55 14.20 0.38
C GLY A 69 8.42 13.00 -0.04
N ILE A 70 9.71 13.01 0.31
CA ILE A 70 10.60 11.86 0.08
C ILE A 70 10.41 10.80 1.16
N ILE A 71 10.61 9.53 0.83
CA ILE A 71 10.56 8.42 1.79
C ILE A 71 11.97 7.87 1.96
N LEU A 72 12.39 7.74 3.21
CA LEU A 72 13.73 7.32 3.63
C LEU A 72 13.62 6.12 4.56
N ASP A 73 14.64 5.28 4.59
CA ASP A 73 14.80 4.24 5.61
C ASP A 73 15.30 4.84 6.94
N LYS A 74 15.45 4.00 7.97
CA LYS A 74 15.89 4.47 9.30
C LYS A 74 17.31 5.06 9.31
N ASN A 75 18.13 4.72 8.31
CA ASN A 75 19.51 5.16 8.14
C ASN A 75 19.64 6.34 7.15
N GLY A 76 18.53 6.83 6.59
CA GLY A 76 18.52 7.91 5.61
C GLY A 76 18.74 7.48 4.15
N VAL A 77 18.65 6.18 3.85
CA VAL A 77 18.68 5.67 2.47
C VAL A 77 17.38 6.05 1.78
N VAL A 78 17.47 6.62 0.58
CA VAL A 78 16.30 7.03 -0.21
C VAL A 78 15.55 5.80 -0.73
N LEU A 79 14.30 5.67 -0.33
CA LEU A 79 13.38 4.61 -0.75
C LEU A 79 12.44 5.09 -1.86
N ALA A 80 12.01 6.35 -1.80
CA ALA A 80 11.23 7.01 -2.84
C ALA A 80 11.57 8.50 -2.92
N GLU A 81 11.84 8.99 -4.12
CA GLU A 81 12.19 10.39 -4.38
C GLU A 81 11.47 10.93 -5.62
N ASN A 82 11.65 12.22 -5.90
CA ASN A 82 11.13 12.82 -7.12
C ASN A 82 12.28 13.28 -8.02
N VAL A 83 12.33 12.74 -9.22
CA VAL A 83 13.34 13.07 -10.23
C VAL A 83 12.76 14.02 -11.28
N PRO A 84 13.53 15.01 -11.77
CA PRO A 84 13.09 15.87 -12.86
C PRO A 84 13.05 15.08 -14.17
N VAL A 85 11.92 15.14 -14.86
CA VAL A 85 11.72 14.52 -16.17
C VAL A 85 11.13 15.51 -17.15
N TYR A 86 11.45 15.32 -18.44
CA TYR A 86 10.81 16.06 -19.52
C TYR A 86 9.54 15.34 -19.97
N VAL A 87 8.42 16.07 -19.92
CA VAL A 87 7.09 15.61 -20.29
C VAL A 87 6.66 16.33 -21.56
N LEU A 88 6.13 15.59 -22.52
CA LEU A 88 5.45 16.16 -23.69
C LEU A 88 3.97 16.38 -23.36
N GLU A 89 3.51 17.61 -23.49
CA GLU A 89 2.14 18.02 -23.16
C GLU A 89 1.46 18.69 -24.33
N ILE A 90 0.15 18.49 -24.43
CA ILE A 90 -0.71 19.07 -25.46
C ILE A 90 -1.81 19.88 -24.78
N ILE A 91 -2.01 21.12 -25.23
CA ILE A 91 -3.19 21.93 -24.90
C ILE A 91 -4.19 21.75 -26.05
N PRO A 92 -5.25 20.94 -25.88
CA PRO A 92 -6.10 20.52 -26.99
C PRO A 92 -6.72 21.65 -27.80
N GLU A 93 -7.07 22.76 -27.16
CA GLU A 93 -7.71 23.93 -27.77
C GLU A 93 -6.78 24.74 -28.67
N ARG A 94 -5.46 24.57 -28.50
CA ARG A 94 -4.46 25.22 -29.35
C ARG A 94 -4.08 24.36 -30.57
N VAL A 95 -4.58 23.13 -30.64
CA VAL A 95 -4.31 22.20 -31.74
C VAL A 95 -5.45 22.25 -32.75
N LYS A 96 -5.15 22.64 -34.00
CA LYS A 96 -6.15 22.72 -35.08
C LYS A 96 -6.74 21.35 -35.45
N ASN A 97 -5.88 20.35 -35.67
CA ASN A 97 -6.30 18.99 -35.99
C ASN A 97 -5.57 17.98 -35.10
N MET A 98 -6.26 17.51 -34.06
CA MET A 98 -5.68 16.60 -33.08
C MET A 98 -5.24 15.28 -33.68
N GLN A 99 -6.00 14.72 -34.62
CA GLN A 99 -5.71 13.39 -35.15
C GLN A 99 -4.47 13.40 -36.04
N THR A 100 -4.30 14.43 -36.86
CA THR A 100 -3.09 14.64 -37.65
C THR A 100 -1.89 14.91 -36.75
N THR A 101 -2.06 15.77 -35.73
CA THR A 101 -0.98 16.11 -34.78
C THR A 101 -0.48 14.87 -34.05
N LEU A 102 -1.36 14.01 -33.54
CA LEU A 102 -0.98 12.77 -32.86
C LEU A 102 -0.22 11.82 -33.80
N LYS A 103 -0.65 11.66 -35.06
CA LYS A 103 0.06 10.84 -36.05
C LYS A 103 1.45 11.39 -36.38
N GLN A 104 1.57 12.71 -36.54
CA GLN A 104 2.86 13.36 -36.78
C GLN A 104 3.79 13.24 -35.58
N LEU A 105 3.26 13.36 -34.35
CA LEU A 105 4.02 13.14 -33.13
C LEU A 105 4.50 11.70 -33.01
N GLN A 106 3.66 10.70 -33.31
CA GLN A 106 4.08 9.28 -33.33
C GLN A 106 5.14 9.00 -34.41
N ALA A 107 5.05 9.66 -35.57
CA ALA A 107 6.05 9.53 -36.63
C ALA A 107 7.40 10.16 -36.23
N LEU A 108 7.38 11.29 -35.51
CA LEU A 108 8.58 11.96 -35.03
C LEU A 108 9.19 11.25 -33.80
N LEU A 109 8.34 10.78 -32.90
CA LEU A 109 8.69 10.12 -31.64
C LEU A 109 8.05 8.73 -31.60
N PRO A 110 8.69 7.71 -32.18
CA PRO A 110 8.16 6.34 -32.22
C PRO A 110 7.95 5.70 -30.83
N SER A 111 8.50 6.29 -29.77
CA SER A 111 8.29 5.88 -28.38
C SER A 111 6.89 6.22 -27.84
N ILE A 112 6.13 7.07 -28.53
CA ILE A 112 4.72 7.34 -28.23
C ILE A 112 3.89 6.16 -28.71
N SER A 113 3.49 5.31 -27.78
CA SER A 113 2.72 4.11 -28.05
C SER A 113 1.24 4.41 -28.33
N ASP A 114 0.52 3.44 -28.89
CA ASP A 114 -0.94 3.55 -29.04
C ASP A 114 -1.66 3.63 -27.68
N ASP A 115 -1.11 2.98 -26.65
CA ASP A 115 -1.56 3.08 -25.25
C ASP A 115 -1.43 4.52 -24.71
N ASP A 116 -0.33 5.22 -25.04
CA ASP A 116 -0.13 6.63 -24.69
C ASP A 116 -1.21 7.51 -25.34
N VAL A 117 -1.51 7.28 -26.61
CA VAL A 117 -2.54 8.00 -27.38
C VAL A 117 -3.95 7.72 -26.82
N GLU A 118 -4.27 6.48 -26.48
CA GLU A 118 -5.55 6.13 -25.88
C GLU A 118 -5.71 6.77 -24.50
N SER A 119 -4.66 6.71 -23.67
CA SER A 119 -4.62 7.34 -22.36
C SER A 119 -4.80 8.86 -22.46
N PHE A 120 -4.17 9.50 -23.45
CA PHE A 120 -4.36 10.91 -23.74
C PHE A 120 -5.80 11.24 -24.15
N LYS A 121 -6.42 10.44 -25.03
CA LYS A 121 -7.83 10.63 -25.43
C LYS A 121 -8.77 10.53 -24.24
N LYS A 122 -8.57 9.56 -23.35
CA LYS A 122 -9.34 9.41 -22.11
C LYS A 122 -9.15 10.62 -21.19
N ALA A 123 -7.90 11.03 -20.96
CA ALA A 123 -7.58 12.19 -20.14
C ALA A 123 -8.18 13.49 -20.73
N ARG A 124 -8.21 13.64 -22.06
CA ARG A 124 -8.85 14.76 -22.74
C ARG A 124 -10.36 14.80 -22.53
N ALA A 125 -11.03 13.66 -22.47
CA ALA A 125 -12.46 13.61 -22.21
C ALA A 125 -12.82 13.95 -20.75
N GLN A 126 -11.90 13.69 -19.83
CA GLN A 126 -12.09 13.88 -18.39
C GLN A 126 -11.65 15.27 -17.89
N ASN A 127 -10.68 15.88 -18.55
CA ASN A 127 -10.14 17.18 -18.16
C ASN A 127 -10.96 18.35 -18.70
N ARG A 128 -10.85 19.50 -18.01
CA ARG A 128 -11.46 20.76 -18.43
C ARG A 128 -10.72 21.36 -19.62
N SER A 129 -11.40 22.25 -20.34
CA SER A 129 -10.78 22.98 -21.45
C SER A 129 -9.55 23.80 -21.00
N PHE A 130 -8.56 23.91 -21.90
CA PHE A 130 -7.30 24.65 -21.74
C PHE A 130 -6.33 24.09 -20.69
N VAL A 131 -6.57 22.88 -20.18
CA VAL A 131 -5.63 22.18 -19.30
C VAL A 131 -4.57 21.48 -20.16
N PRO A 132 -3.26 21.67 -19.91
CA PRO A 132 -2.22 20.87 -20.55
C PRO A 132 -2.35 19.40 -20.16
N ILE A 133 -2.41 18.51 -21.15
CA ILE A 133 -2.55 17.07 -20.95
C ILE A 133 -1.28 16.38 -21.42
N PRO A 134 -0.60 15.61 -20.54
CA PRO A 134 0.60 14.88 -20.93
C PRO A 134 0.26 13.76 -21.91
N ILE A 135 0.94 13.74 -23.05
CA ILE A 135 0.92 12.62 -23.99
C ILE A 135 2.06 11.64 -23.69
N LYS A 136 3.23 12.13 -23.23
CA LYS A 136 4.38 11.30 -22.84
C LYS A 136 5.04 11.85 -21.59
N LEU A 137 5.25 11.01 -20.58
CA LEU A 137 5.69 11.45 -19.24
C LEU A 137 7.22 11.42 -19.02
N LYS A 138 7.99 10.70 -19.84
CA LYS A 138 9.44 10.57 -19.68
C LYS A 138 10.12 10.54 -21.05
N LEU A 139 10.48 11.71 -21.56
CA LEU A 139 11.28 11.85 -22.77
C LEU A 139 12.76 11.63 -22.48
N THR A 140 13.47 10.99 -23.40
CA THR A 140 14.94 10.96 -23.41
C THR A 140 15.50 12.31 -23.86
N GLN A 141 16.78 12.58 -23.58
CA GLN A 141 17.42 13.82 -24.05
C GLN A 141 17.42 13.93 -25.58
N ASP A 142 17.59 12.80 -26.27
CA ASP A 142 17.53 12.75 -27.74
C ASP A 142 16.12 13.08 -28.25
N GLU A 143 15.07 12.58 -27.60
CA GLU A 143 13.69 12.90 -27.93
C GLU A 143 13.35 14.38 -27.67
N VAL A 144 13.87 14.93 -26.57
CA VAL A 144 13.74 16.36 -26.25
C VAL A 144 14.39 17.21 -27.34
N ALA A 145 15.62 16.88 -27.72
CA ALA A 145 16.34 17.59 -28.78
C ALA A 145 15.62 17.48 -30.14
N LEU A 146 15.19 16.27 -30.50
CA LEU A 146 14.48 16.00 -31.75
C LEU A 146 13.14 16.74 -31.85
N PHE A 147 12.37 16.77 -30.76
CA PHE A 147 11.13 17.54 -30.72
C PHE A 147 11.41 19.04 -30.72
N ALA A 148 12.42 19.52 -30.00
CA ALA A 148 12.75 20.94 -29.93
C ALA A 148 13.05 21.54 -31.32
N THR A 149 13.73 20.81 -32.21
CA THR A 149 13.99 21.28 -33.58
C THR A 149 12.72 21.36 -34.44
N HIS A 150 11.70 20.55 -34.14
CA HIS A 150 10.43 20.50 -34.87
C HIS A 150 9.28 21.21 -34.15
N GLN A 151 9.51 21.81 -32.99
CA GLN A 151 8.45 22.38 -32.14
C GLN A 151 7.60 23.44 -32.87
N HIS A 152 8.20 24.19 -33.80
CA HIS A 152 7.51 25.17 -34.64
C HIS A 152 6.38 24.58 -35.52
N GLN A 153 6.37 23.25 -35.72
CA GLN A 153 5.38 22.53 -36.53
C GLN A 153 4.17 22.07 -35.69
N PHE A 154 4.27 22.12 -34.36
CA PHE A 154 3.28 21.56 -33.42
C PHE A 154 2.65 22.64 -32.54
N ASP A 155 1.70 23.39 -33.11
CA ASP A 155 0.90 24.37 -32.37
C ASP A 155 0.19 23.70 -31.17
N GLY A 156 0.39 24.25 -29.97
CA GLY A 156 -0.25 23.73 -28.75
C GLY A 156 0.44 22.55 -28.09
N VAL A 157 1.59 22.09 -28.62
CA VAL A 157 2.42 21.04 -28.02
C VAL A 157 3.68 21.67 -27.43
N SER A 158 4.06 21.25 -26.22
CA SER A 158 5.26 21.77 -25.57
C SER A 158 5.91 20.75 -24.65
N ILE A 159 7.22 20.89 -24.46
CA ILE A 159 7.96 20.15 -23.44
C ILE A 159 7.92 20.93 -22.14
N LYS A 160 7.64 20.23 -21.04
CA LYS A 160 7.70 20.77 -19.67
C LYS A 160 8.56 19.89 -18.78
N ALA A 161 9.38 20.51 -17.95
CA ALA A 161 10.05 19.81 -16.86
C ALA A 161 9.05 19.61 -15.72
N ARG A 162 8.88 18.37 -15.27
CA ARG A 162 8.06 18.01 -14.11
C ARG A 162 8.84 17.10 -13.17
N LEU A 163 8.42 17.08 -11.92
CA LEU A 163 8.90 16.09 -10.96
C LEU A 163 8.07 14.81 -11.10
N MET A 164 8.74 13.69 -11.12
CA MET A 164 8.14 12.36 -11.21
C MET A 164 8.66 11.47 -10.10
N ARG A 165 7.78 10.65 -9.53
CA ARG A 165 8.15 9.71 -8.49
C ARG A 165 9.08 8.63 -9.02
N TYR A 166 10.12 8.29 -8.27
CA TYR A 166 11.08 7.25 -8.60
C TYR A 166 11.39 6.40 -7.36
N TYR A 167 11.49 5.09 -7.56
CA TYR A 167 11.79 4.11 -6.53
C TYR A 167 13.16 3.46 -6.85
N PRO A 168 14.26 3.92 -6.22
CA PRO A 168 15.61 3.45 -6.55
C PRO A 168 15.81 1.94 -6.32
N LEU A 169 15.14 1.37 -5.32
CA LEU A 169 15.28 -0.04 -4.94
C LEU A 169 14.27 -0.98 -5.65
N GLY A 170 13.39 -0.44 -6.50
CA GLY A 170 12.46 -1.19 -7.33
C GLY A 170 11.70 -2.30 -6.57
N GLU A 171 11.94 -3.55 -6.98
CA GLU A 171 11.24 -4.74 -6.48
C GLU A 171 11.41 -4.99 -4.98
N VAL A 172 12.54 -4.59 -4.40
CA VAL A 172 12.90 -4.89 -2.99
C VAL A 172 11.93 -4.26 -2.00
N THR A 173 11.34 -3.13 -2.39
CA THR A 173 10.46 -2.31 -1.54
C THR A 173 9.06 -2.13 -2.10
N ALA A 174 8.70 -2.83 -3.19
CA ALA A 174 7.47 -2.57 -3.95
C ALA A 174 6.19 -2.74 -3.13
N HIS A 175 6.02 -3.85 -2.40
CA HIS A 175 4.81 -4.06 -1.58
C HIS A 175 4.77 -3.24 -0.30
N LEU A 176 5.93 -2.79 0.17
CA LEU A 176 6.08 -1.93 1.33
C LEU A 176 5.65 -0.50 0.98
N LEU A 177 6.32 0.08 -0.03
CA LEU A 177 6.10 1.47 -0.43
C LEU A 177 4.81 1.60 -1.24
N GLY A 178 4.48 0.60 -2.03
CA GLY A 178 3.49 0.70 -3.08
C GLY A 178 4.00 1.57 -4.22
N TYR A 179 3.08 2.27 -4.87
CA TYR A 179 3.41 3.19 -5.95
C TYR A 179 2.40 4.34 -6.02
N VAL A 180 2.80 5.40 -6.73
CA VAL A 180 1.88 6.46 -7.17
C VAL A 180 1.44 6.19 -8.60
N GLY A 181 0.21 6.56 -8.92
CA GLY A 181 -0.33 6.43 -10.27
C GLY A 181 -1.29 7.57 -10.58
N ARG A 182 -1.68 7.68 -11.86
CA ARG A 182 -2.66 8.70 -12.29
C ARG A 182 -3.96 8.58 -11.51
N ILE A 183 -4.52 9.71 -11.09
CA ILE A 183 -5.81 9.76 -10.39
C ILE A 183 -6.91 9.27 -11.34
N ASN A 184 -7.75 8.34 -10.86
CA ASN A 184 -8.91 7.85 -11.61
C ASN A 184 -10.20 8.57 -11.19
N VAL A 185 -11.30 8.33 -11.92
CA VAL A 185 -12.60 9.00 -11.69
C VAL A 185 -13.15 8.75 -10.29
N GLN A 186 -12.92 7.57 -9.71
CA GLN A 186 -13.40 7.21 -8.37
C GLN A 186 -12.63 7.94 -7.28
N GLU A 187 -11.31 8.06 -7.44
CA GLU A 187 -10.44 8.80 -6.51
C GLU A 187 -10.72 10.30 -6.56
N LEU A 188 -11.03 10.86 -7.75
CA LEU A 188 -11.43 12.27 -7.89
C LEU A 188 -12.64 12.66 -7.03
N GLN A 189 -13.48 11.70 -6.63
CA GLN A 189 -14.64 11.94 -5.76
C GLN A 189 -14.27 12.04 -4.28
N HIS A 190 -13.10 11.54 -3.88
CA HIS A 190 -12.68 11.42 -2.48
C HIS A 190 -11.52 12.35 -2.12
N VAL A 191 -10.76 12.83 -3.11
CA VAL A 191 -9.68 13.81 -2.89
C VAL A 191 -10.23 15.20 -2.65
N ASP A 192 -9.48 16.02 -1.92
CA ASP A 192 -9.79 17.45 -1.80
C ASP A 192 -9.68 18.11 -3.19
N PRO A 193 -10.80 18.59 -3.77
CA PRO A 193 -10.80 19.16 -5.11
C PRO A 193 -10.02 20.47 -5.20
N THR A 194 -9.69 21.10 -4.07
CA THR A 194 -8.84 22.31 -3.99
C THR A 194 -7.37 21.93 -3.92
N ASN A 195 -6.99 21.04 -2.99
CA ASN A 195 -5.59 20.67 -2.81
C ASN A 195 -5.03 19.87 -4.00
N TYR A 196 -5.87 19.14 -4.73
CA TYR A 196 -5.45 18.36 -5.90
C TYR A 196 -5.59 19.10 -7.23
N ARG A 197 -5.87 20.42 -7.25
CA ARG A 197 -6.10 21.16 -8.52
C ARG A 197 -4.92 21.16 -9.48
N ALA A 198 -3.70 20.99 -8.99
CA ALA A 198 -2.49 20.91 -9.81
C ALA A 198 -1.85 19.51 -9.79
N THR A 199 -2.44 18.55 -9.09
CA THR A 199 -1.86 17.22 -8.87
C THR A 199 -2.66 16.17 -9.63
N ASN A 200 -1.99 15.42 -10.49
CA ASN A 200 -2.61 14.37 -11.33
C ASN A 200 -2.25 12.95 -10.89
N PHE A 201 -1.50 12.79 -9.80
CA PHE A 201 -1.02 11.51 -9.27
C PHE A 201 -1.38 11.38 -7.80
N ILE A 202 -1.59 10.14 -7.36
CA ILE A 202 -1.92 9.79 -5.97
C ILE A 202 -1.33 8.43 -5.64
N GLY A 203 -0.98 8.20 -4.37
CA GLY A 203 -0.61 6.89 -3.84
C GLY A 203 -1.71 5.85 -4.04
N LYS A 204 -1.34 4.68 -4.58
CA LYS A 204 -2.27 3.60 -4.97
C LYS A 204 -2.26 2.42 -4.01
N SER A 205 -1.14 2.18 -3.35
CA SER A 205 -0.90 1.07 -2.42
C SER A 205 0.20 1.45 -1.44
N GLY A 206 0.44 0.59 -0.44
CA GLY A 206 1.58 0.73 0.46
C GLY A 206 1.59 2.03 1.28
N ILE A 207 2.78 2.40 1.73
CA ILE A 207 3.07 3.66 2.42
C ILE A 207 2.69 4.89 1.59
N GLU A 208 2.87 4.84 0.27
CA GLU A 208 2.49 5.95 -0.62
C GLU A 208 1.01 6.29 -0.50
N LYS A 209 0.13 5.29 -0.35
CA LYS A 209 -1.31 5.51 -0.17
C LYS A 209 -1.66 5.82 1.27
N TYR A 210 -1.09 5.08 2.23
CA TYR A 210 -1.46 5.24 3.64
C TYR A 210 -1.12 6.64 4.16
N TYR A 211 0.05 7.15 3.80
CA TYR A 211 0.52 8.48 4.21
C TYR A 211 0.37 9.54 3.10
N GLU A 212 -0.59 9.36 2.18
CA GLU A 212 -0.83 10.29 1.07
C GLU A 212 -1.01 11.73 1.54
N SER A 213 -1.73 11.95 2.64
CA SER A 213 -1.99 13.29 3.17
C SER A 213 -0.71 14.03 3.59
N LEU A 214 0.25 13.32 4.20
CA LEU A 214 1.54 13.88 4.62
C LEU A 214 2.48 14.03 3.41
N LEU A 215 2.50 13.04 2.53
CA LEU A 215 3.37 13.01 1.36
C LEU A 215 2.95 14.03 0.29
N HIS A 216 1.66 14.33 0.13
CA HIS A 216 1.18 15.23 -0.90
C HIS A 216 1.64 16.67 -0.67
N GLY A 217 1.52 17.19 0.55
CA GLY A 217 1.71 18.61 0.86
C GLY A 217 0.50 19.48 0.51
N GLN A 218 0.70 20.79 0.36
CA GLN A 218 -0.38 21.75 0.08
C GLN A 218 -0.14 22.56 -1.19
N VAL A 219 -1.17 22.68 -2.02
CA VAL A 219 -1.12 23.39 -3.30
C VAL A 219 -0.90 24.89 -3.10
N GLY A 220 0.01 25.44 -3.88
CA GLY A 220 0.20 26.88 -4.01
C GLY A 220 -0.62 27.43 -5.17
N TYR A 221 -0.52 28.73 -5.42
CA TYR A 221 -1.12 29.32 -6.60
C TYR A 221 -0.39 30.59 -7.01
N GLN A 222 -0.55 30.95 -8.28
CA GLN A 222 -0.15 32.24 -8.80
C GLN A 222 -1.35 32.91 -9.47
N GLN A 223 -1.56 34.18 -9.15
CA GLN A 223 -2.51 35.03 -9.83
C GLN A 223 -1.79 35.70 -10.99
N VAL A 224 -2.29 35.51 -12.20
CA VAL A 224 -1.68 36.02 -13.42
C VAL A 224 -2.67 36.84 -14.23
N GLU A 225 -2.16 37.88 -14.85
CA GLU A 225 -2.88 38.67 -15.85
C GLU A 225 -2.75 37.96 -17.21
N THR A 226 -3.88 37.63 -17.84
CA THR A 226 -3.92 36.90 -19.12
C THR A 226 -4.46 37.75 -20.25
N ASP A 227 -3.91 37.57 -21.46
CA ASP A 227 -4.51 38.13 -22.67
C ASP A 227 -5.79 37.37 -23.09
N VAL A 228 -6.48 37.88 -24.11
CA VAL A 228 -7.67 37.24 -24.71
C VAL A 228 -7.41 35.84 -25.29
N SER A 229 -6.15 35.45 -25.49
CA SER A 229 -5.72 34.11 -25.93
C SER A 229 -5.29 33.20 -24.76
N GLY A 230 -5.42 33.67 -23.51
CA GLY A 230 -5.02 32.95 -22.30
C GLY A 230 -3.51 32.87 -22.08
N ARG A 231 -2.71 33.73 -22.72
CA ARG A 231 -1.26 33.82 -22.46
C ARG A 231 -1.02 34.66 -21.21
N THR A 232 -0.14 34.17 -20.34
CA THR A 232 0.32 34.87 -19.15
C THR A 232 1.12 36.10 -19.56
N LEU A 233 0.62 37.31 -19.26
CA LEU A 233 1.35 38.56 -19.45
C LEU A 233 2.23 38.88 -18.25
N ARG A 234 1.66 38.75 -17.03
CA ARG A 234 2.34 39.12 -15.79
C ARG A 234 1.83 38.31 -14.60
N VAL A 235 2.72 38.00 -13.65
CA VAL A 235 2.35 37.43 -12.35
C VAL A 235 2.08 38.57 -11.37
N VAL A 236 0.87 38.62 -10.82
CA VAL A 236 0.41 39.66 -9.88
C VAL A 236 0.73 39.29 -8.44
N SER A 237 0.48 38.04 -8.08
CA SER A 237 0.79 37.50 -6.77
C SER A 237 1.12 36.01 -6.88
N LYS A 238 1.94 35.50 -5.96
CA LYS A 238 2.32 34.09 -5.91
C LYS A 238 2.38 33.64 -4.46
N GLN A 239 1.66 32.58 -4.15
CA GLN A 239 1.82 31.80 -2.94
C GLN A 239 2.49 30.48 -3.31
N ASN A 240 3.68 30.23 -2.75
CA ASN A 240 4.37 28.97 -2.98
C ASN A 240 3.59 27.81 -2.35
N PRO A 241 3.60 26.62 -2.97
CA PRO A 241 3.08 25.42 -2.34
C PRO A 241 3.90 25.07 -1.10
N ILE A 242 3.28 24.32 -0.18
CA ILE A 242 3.96 23.70 0.96
C ILE A 242 4.33 22.29 0.55
N SER A 243 5.60 21.95 0.68
CA SER A 243 6.12 20.63 0.30
C SER A 243 5.55 19.53 1.20
N GLY A 244 5.39 18.33 0.67
CA GLY A 244 5.05 17.16 1.48
C GLY A 244 6.15 16.83 2.49
N GLU A 245 5.77 16.16 3.57
CA GLU A 245 6.67 15.76 4.64
C GLU A 245 7.62 14.65 4.21
N LYS A 246 8.88 14.74 4.64
CA LYS A 246 9.85 13.65 4.50
C LYS A 246 9.49 12.57 5.51
N LEU A 247 9.26 11.34 5.05
CA LEU A 247 8.97 10.22 5.94
C LEU A 247 10.23 9.40 6.17
N TYR A 248 10.52 9.08 7.42
CA TYR A 248 11.52 8.09 7.79
C TYR A 248 10.80 6.84 8.25
N LEU A 249 11.10 5.71 7.61
CA LEU A 249 10.57 4.41 7.96
C LEU A 249 11.48 3.68 8.95
N THR A 250 10.94 2.71 9.66
CA THR A 250 11.62 1.81 10.62
C THR A 250 12.45 0.73 9.92
N ILE A 251 12.26 0.59 8.61
CA ILE A 251 12.93 -0.40 7.75
C ILE A 251 14.45 -0.15 7.72
N ASP A 252 15.22 -1.24 7.83
CA ASP A 252 16.64 -1.25 7.47
C ASP A 252 16.79 -1.80 6.06
N THR A 253 17.20 -0.95 5.11
CA THR A 253 17.33 -1.35 3.71
C THR A 253 18.26 -2.55 3.51
N ARG A 254 19.32 -2.67 4.32
CA ARG A 254 20.29 -3.77 4.21
C ARG A 254 19.65 -5.09 4.63
N LEU A 255 18.86 -5.06 5.71
CA LEU A 255 18.12 -6.24 6.18
C LEU A 255 17.00 -6.63 5.19
N GLN A 256 16.28 -5.63 4.66
CA GLN A 256 15.26 -5.81 3.62
C GLN A 256 15.85 -6.50 2.38
N GLN A 257 17.03 -6.08 1.92
CA GLN A 257 17.71 -6.70 0.77
C GLN A 257 18.06 -8.17 1.06
N VAL A 258 18.64 -8.47 2.22
CA VAL A 258 18.97 -9.87 2.61
C VAL A 258 17.71 -10.73 2.64
N ALA A 259 16.62 -10.22 3.20
CA ALA A 259 15.34 -10.93 3.23
C ALA A 259 14.76 -11.16 1.83
N TYR A 260 14.86 -10.18 0.94
CA TYR A 260 14.44 -10.28 -0.46
C TYR A 260 15.28 -11.32 -1.24
N GLU A 261 16.61 -11.25 -1.16
CA GLU A 261 17.49 -12.23 -1.81
C GLU A 261 17.32 -13.65 -1.25
N ALA A 262 17.05 -13.79 0.05
CA ALA A 262 16.77 -15.09 0.66
C ALA A 262 15.48 -15.74 0.10
N LEU A 263 14.48 -14.92 -0.26
CA LEU A 263 13.22 -15.34 -0.87
C LEU A 263 13.25 -15.38 -2.40
N LYS A 264 14.37 -15.06 -3.05
CA LYS A 264 14.48 -15.09 -4.51
C LYS A 264 14.03 -16.44 -5.08
N ASP A 265 13.26 -16.35 -6.16
CA ASP A 265 12.62 -17.46 -6.88
C ASP A 265 11.64 -18.30 -6.04
N LYS A 266 11.19 -17.77 -4.89
CA LYS A 266 10.22 -18.44 -4.01
C LYS A 266 9.03 -17.54 -3.76
N ARG A 267 7.86 -18.16 -3.66
CA ARG A 267 6.64 -17.50 -3.21
C ARG A 267 6.62 -17.49 -1.69
N GLY A 268 6.56 -16.32 -1.07
CA GLY A 268 6.62 -16.24 0.39
C GLY A 268 6.69 -14.83 0.93
N ALA A 269 6.85 -14.74 2.24
CA ALA A 269 7.01 -13.49 2.95
C ALA A 269 7.92 -13.63 4.17
N VAL A 270 8.59 -12.53 4.51
CA VAL A 270 9.38 -12.35 5.73
C VAL A 270 8.88 -11.08 6.40
N VAL A 271 8.62 -11.16 7.71
CA VAL A 271 8.34 -9.99 8.54
C VAL A 271 9.23 -10.06 9.77
N ALA A 272 10.03 -9.03 10.00
CA ALA A 272 10.88 -8.86 11.17
C ALA A 272 10.46 -7.59 11.94
N ILE A 273 10.28 -7.72 13.25
CA ILE A 273 9.75 -6.69 14.14
C ILE A 273 10.69 -6.52 15.33
N ASP A 274 10.97 -5.29 15.74
CA ASP A 274 11.54 -5.00 17.05
C ASP A 274 10.41 -5.10 18.10
N PRO A 275 10.50 -6.06 19.03
CA PRO A 275 9.41 -6.34 19.94
C PRO A 275 9.23 -5.24 21.02
N HIS A 276 10.18 -4.32 21.20
CA HIS A 276 10.10 -3.28 22.23
C HIS A 276 9.20 -2.10 21.86
N ASN A 277 8.91 -1.90 20.59
CA ASN A 277 8.14 -0.76 20.11
C ASN A 277 7.22 -1.07 18.92
N GLY A 278 7.35 -2.24 18.29
CA GLY A 278 6.57 -2.60 17.11
C GLY A 278 7.17 -2.13 15.79
N ASP A 279 8.41 -1.62 15.78
CA ASP A 279 9.10 -1.22 14.56
C ASP A 279 9.23 -2.42 13.61
N ILE A 280 8.68 -2.31 12.40
CA ILE A 280 8.92 -3.29 11.35
C ILE A 280 10.30 -3.03 10.72
N LEU A 281 11.26 -3.89 11.01
CA LEU A 281 12.64 -3.77 10.56
C LEU A 281 12.83 -4.24 9.11
N ALA A 282 12.05 -5.22 8.68
CA ALA A 282 11.98 -5.71 7.30
C ALA A 282 10.62 -6.35 7.02
N MET A 283 10.06 -6.11 5.85
CA MET A 283 8.80 -6.70 5.39
C MET A 283 8.88 -6.96 3.88
N VAL A 284 9.05 -8.23 3.52
CA VAL A 284 9.22 -8.67 2.13
C VAL A 284 8.07 -9.58 1.73
N SER A 285 7.58 -9.39 0.51
CA SER A 285 6.71 -10.34 -0.18
C SER A 285 7.34 -10.70 -1.52
N SER A 286 7.39 -12.00 -1.83
CA SER A 286 8.00 -12.54 -3.04
C SER A 286 7.03 -13.49 -3.76
N PRO A 287 7.00 -13.53 -5.10
CA PRO A 287 7.71 -12.63 -6.02
C PRO A 287 7.19 -11.19 -5.93
N SER A 288 8.02 -10.26 -6.40
CA SER A 288 7.74 -8.82 -6.40
C SER A 288 7.63 -8.27 -7.82
N TYR A 289 7.54 -6.95 -7.95
CA TYR A 289 7.40 -6.24 -9.22
C TYR A 289 8.04 -4.86 -9.13
N ASP A 290 8.41 -4.27 -10.26
CA ASP A 290 8.96 -2.91 -10.28
C ASP A 290 7.83 -1.86 -10.17
N PRO A 291 7.74 -1.08 -9.07
CA PRO A 291 6.74 -0.03 -8.92
C PRO A 291 6.91 1.12 -9.92
N ASN A 292 8.11 1.31 -10.51
CA ASN A 292 8.35 2.36 -11.50
C ASN A 292 7.55 2.14 -12.80
N LEU A 293 7.14 0.90 -13.09
CA LEU A 293 6.26 0.59 -14.23
C LEU A 293 4.89 1.29 -14.12
N PHE A 294 4.41 1.53 -12.91
CA PHE A 294 3.09 2.12 -12.68
C PHE A 294 3.10 3.65 -12.69
N VAL A 295 4.21 4.28 -12.32
CA VAL A 295 4.33 5.75 -12.27
C VAL A 295 4.04 6.39 -13.63
N ASN A 296 4.53 5.75 -14.70
CA ASN A 296 4.38 6.25 -16.08
C ASN A 296 3.03 5.91 -16.71
N GLY A 297 2.17 5.16 -16.02
CA GLY A 297 1.06 4.43 -16.64
C GLY A 297 1.59 3.14 -17.24
N ILE A 298 1.34 2.03 -16.54
CA ILE A 298 1.78 0.70 -16.96
C ILE A 298 1.17 0.33 -18.32
N ARG A 299 1.99 -0.22 -19.22
CA ARG A 299 1.53 -0.70 -20.53
C ARG A 299 0.55 -1.85 -20.34
N SER A 300 -0.41 -1.97 -21.24
CA SER A 300 -1.44 -3.02 -21.16
C SER A 300 -0.83 -4.43 -21.12
N GLU A 301 0.27 -4.66 -21.84
CA GLU A 301 1.00 -5.92 -21.88
C GLU A 301 1.71 -6.24 -20.56
N ASP A 302 2.46 -5.28 -20.01
CA ASP A 302 3.20 -5.46 -18.76
C ASP A 302 2.24 -5.68 -17.58
N TYR A 303 1.12 -4.95 -17.55
CA TYR A 303 0.09 -5.15 -16.55
C TYR A 303 -0.53 -6.55 -16.64
N LYS A 304 -0.86 -7.03 -17.85
CA LYS A 304 -1.36 -8.40 -18.05
C LYS A 304 -0.33 -9.43 -17.60
N ARG A 305 0.95 -9.24 -17.91
CA ARG A 305 2.03 -10.13 -17.44
C ARG A 305 2.04 -10.26 -15.92
N LEU A 306 1.88 -9.15 -15.19
CA LEU A 306 1.85 -9.16 -13.72
C LEU A 306 0.53 -9.69 -13.14
N SER A 307 -0.60 -9.37 -13.77
CA SER A 307 -1.95 -9.76 -13.32
C SER A 307 -2.23 -11.24 -13.55
N ASP A 308 -1.81 -11.79 -14.70
CA ASP A 308 -2.08 -13.16 -15.11
C ASP A 308 -0.98 -14.14 -14.63
N ALA A 309 0.11 -13.62 -14.05
CA ALA A 309 1.18 -14.42 -13.46
C ALA A 309 0.62 -15.36 -12.37
N LYS A 310 0.88 -16.66 -12.55
CA LYS A 310 0.40 -17.73 -11.66
C LYS A 310 0.87 -17.55 -10.22
N ASP A 311 2.07 -17.02 -10.08
CA ASP A 311 2.82 -16.73 -8.88
C ASP A 311 2.44 -15.39 -8.23
N ARG A 312 1.54 -14.61 -8.84
CA ARG A 312 0.85 -13.44 -8.24
C ARG A 312 1.83 -12.42 -7.61
N PRO A 313 2.69 -11.76 -8.39
CA PRO A 313 3.65 -10.78 -7.89
C PRO A 313 2.99 -9.54 -7.29
N LEU A 314 1.79 -9.14 -7.72
CA LEU A 314 1.08 -7.98 -7.16
C LEU A 314 0.49 -8.25 -5.76
N TYR A 315 0.49 -9.50 -5.30
CA TYR A 315 -0.14 -9.90 -4.04
C TYR A 315 0.85 -9.76 -2.88
N ASN A 316 0.56 -8.83 -1.95
CA ASN A 316 1.36 -8.65 -0.73
C ASN A 316 1.09 -9.80 0.26
N ARG A 317 1.95 -10.81 0.23
CA ARG A 317 1.85 -12.01 1.09
C ARG A 317 2.10 -11.73 2.56
N ALA A 318 2.83 -10.68 2.91
CA ALA A 318 3.17 -10.36 4.29
C ALA A 318 1.92 -9.98 5.11
N VAL A 319 0.99 -9.22 4.51
CA VAL A 319 -0.19 -8.68 5.21
C VAL A 319 -1.52 -9.24 4.70
N ARG A 320 -1.60 -9.70 3.43
CA ARG A 320 -2.81 -10.31 2.85
C ARG A 320 -2.75 -11.82 2.78
N GLY A 321 -1.55 -12.39 2.76
CA GLY A 321 -1.33 -13.83 2.64
C GLY A 321 -1.93 -14.53 3.84
N LEU A 322 -3.01 -15.27 3.65
CA LEU A 322 -3.68 -16.01 4.72
C LEU A 322 -3.35 -17.49 4.58
N TYR A 323 -2.61 -18.01 5.56
CA TYR A 323 -2.13 -19.39 5.57
C TYR A 323 -2.52 -20.06 6.89
N PRO A 324 -2.74 -21.39 6.91
CA PRO A 324 -2.76 -22.11 8.16
C PRO A 324 -1.43 -21.88 8.90
N PRO A 325 -1.42 -21.36 10.13
CA PRO A 325 -0.17 -21.14 10.85
C PRO A 325 0.50 -22.46 11.25
N ALA A 326 -0.24 -23.58 11.21
CA ALA A 326 0.25 -24.90 11.53
C ALA A 326 0.95 -24.94 12.89
N SER A 327 2.02 -25.74 13.02
CA SER A 327 2.71 -25.94 14.29
C SER A 327 3.37 -24.69 14.89
N THR A 328 3.36 -23.53 14.22
CA THR A 328 3.85 -22.27 14.82
C THR A 328 2.96 -21.82 15.98
N ILE A 329 1.69 -22.24 16.04
CA ILE A 329 0.78 -21.86 17.14
C ILE A 329 0.99 -22.66 18.43
N LYS A 330 1.70 -23.80 18.36
CA LYS A 330 1.83 -24.74 19.48
C LYS A 330 2.36 -24.11 20.78
N PRO A 331 3.36 -23.20 20.75
CA PRO A 331 3.77 -22.46 21.95
C PRO A 331 2.63 -21.70 22.62
N PHE A 332 1.75 -21.05 21.84
CA PHE A 332 0.60 -20.30 22.34
C PHE A 332 -0.49 -21.23 22.91
N ILE A 333 -0.72 -22.37 22.28
CA ILE A 333 -1.67 -23.39 22.78
C ILE A 333 -1.16 -24.04 24.07
N ALA A 334 0.14 -24.31 24.14
CA ALA A 334 0.79 -24.81 25.34
C ALA A 334 0.66 -23.82 26.51
N LEU A 335 0.87 -22.53 26.23
CA LEU A 335 0.68 -21.45 27.19
C LEU A 335 -0.77 -21.40 27.72
N ALA A 336 -1.76 -21.52 26.83
CA ALA A 336 -3.17 -21.59 27.21
C ALA A 336 -3.49 -22.81 28.08
N GLY A 337 -2.85 -23.96 27.82
CA GLY A 337 -2.98 -25.16 28.63
C GLY A 337 -2.52 -24.96 30.07
N LEU A 338 -1.36 -24.32 30.24
CA LEU A 338 -0.80 -23.96 31.55
C LEU A 338 -1.67 -22.92 32.27
N GLU A 339 -2.06 -21.85 31.56
CA GLU A 339 -2.84 -20.75 32.11
C GLU A 339 -4.24 -21.19 32.60
N LYS A 340 -4.88 -22.11 31.87
CA LYS A 340 -6.17 -22.68 32.29
C LYS A 340 -6.02 -23.80 33.34
N GLY A 341 -4.80 -24.23 33.68
CA GLY A 341 -4.55 -25.32 34.63
C GLY A 341 -5.01 -26.69 34.11
N VAL A 342 -5.15 -26.84 32.78
CA VAL A 342 -5.56 -28.11 32.15
C VAL A 342 -4.41 -29.12 32.14
N VAL A 343 -3.18 -28.61 32.09
CA VAL A 343 -1.92 -29.36 32.20
C VAL A 343 -0.95 -28.55 33.05
N ASP A 344 -0.01 -29.25 33.69
CA ASP A 344 1.15 -28.65 34.35
C ASP A 344 2.45 -29.10 33.65
N THR A 345 3.62 -28.72 34.19
CA THR A 345 4.93 -29.07 33.61
C THR A 345 5.30 -30.55 33.78
N ASN A 346 4.66 -31.26 34.70
CA ASN A 346 4.91 -32.68 34.99
C ASN A 346 3.98 -33.60 34.17
N TYR A 347 2.86 -33.06 33.70
CA TYR A 347 1.91 -33.75 32.85
C TYR A 347 2.61 -34.31 31.61
N SER A 348 2.45 -35.62 31.41
CA SER A 348 3.05 -36.36 30.30
C SER A 348 2.00 -37.27 29.66
N VAL A 349 2.09 -37.43 28.34
CA VAL A 349 1.25 -38.34 27.57
C VAL A 349 2.12 -39.32 26.81
N TYR A 350 1.59 -40.51 26.56
CA TYR A 350 2.20 -41.43 25.60
C TYR A 350 1.69 -41.13 24.20
N ASP A 351 2.62 -40.88 23.27
CA ASP A 351 2.36 -40.68 21.85
C ASP A 351 2.69 -41.96 21.05
N PRO A 352 1.68 -42.73 20.61
CA PRO A 352 1.85 -43.89 19.73
C PRO A 352 1.93 -43.51 18.23
N GLY A 353 1.98 -42.21 17.90
CA GLY A 353 1.97 -41.69 16.53
C GLY A 353 0.59 -41.29 16.03
N TRP A 354 -0.42 -41.32 16.89
CA TRP A 354 -1.79 -40.94 16.57
C TRP A 354 -2.65 -40.67 17.82
N PHE A 355 -3.76 -39.97 17.62
CA PHE A 355 -4.82 -39.74 18.61
C PHE A 355 -6.19 -40.09 18.02
N LYS A 356 -7.07 -40.69 18.82
CA LYS A 356 -8.48 -40.94 18.49
C LYS A 356 -9.38 -40.25 19.49
N LEU A 357 -10.43 -39.63 18.98
CA LEU A 357 -11.51 -39.18 19.86
C LEU A 357 -12.20 -40.38 20.49
N PRO A 358 -12.58 -40.31 21.79
CA PRO A 358 -13.34 -41.36 22.43
C PRO A 358 -14.60 -41.71 21.63
N GLY A 359 -14.82 -43.01 21.36
CA GLY A 359 -15.98 -43.49 20.61
C GLY A 359 -15.95 -43.24 19.09
N VAL A 360 -14.83 -42.74 18.53
CA VAL A 360 -14.68 -42.46 17.10
C VAL A 360 -13.55 -43.31 16.51
N SER A 361 -13.80 -43.95 15.36
CA SER A 361 -12.81 -44.81 14.69
C SER A 361 -11.71 -44.01 13.96
N HIS A 362 -12.01 -42.78 13.54
CA HIS A 362 -11.09 -41.90 12.84
C HIS A 362 -9.87 -41.54 13.70
N SER A 363 -8.68 -41.66 13.12
CA SER A 363 -7.41 -41.42 13.78
C SER A 363 -6.71 -40.19 13.21
N TYR A 364 -6.42 -39.23 14.08
CA TYR A 364 -5.59 -38.07 13.79
C TYR A 364 -4.13 -38.50 13.95
N ARG A 365 -3.32 -38.31 12.91
CA ARG A 365 -1.94 -38.84 12.86
C ARG A 365 -0.96 -37.78 13.34
N ASP A 366 0.08 -38.25 14.01
CA ASP A 366 1.28 -37.46 14.23
C ASP A 366 2.18 -37.50 12.99
N TRP A 367 2.98 -36.44 12.77
CA TRP A 367 3.98 -36.42 11.71
C TRP A 367 5.00 -37.57 11.82
N LYS A 368 5.28 -38.05 13.05
CA LYS A 368 6.12 -39.22 13.30
C LYS A 368 5.27 -40.48 13.48
N LYS A 369 5.29 -41.35 12.46
CA LYS A 369 4.46 -42.57 12.42
C LYS A 369 4.64 -43.53 13.61
N THR A 370 5.85 -43.60 14.16
CA THR A 370 6.15 -44.48 15.31
C THR A 370 5.80 -43.84 16.65
N GLY A 371 5.34 -42.58 16.62
CA GLY A 371 5.20 -41.75 17.80
C GLY A 371 6.52 -41.31 18.41
N HIS A 372 6.39 -40.47 19.43
CA HIS A 372 7.49 -39.90 20.20
C HIS A 372 7.66 -40.53 21.60
N GLY A 373 6.83 -41.52 21.96
CA GLY A 373 6.86 -42.15 23.27
C GLY A 373 6.29 -41.23 24.34
N ILE A 374 6.93 -41.18 25.52
CA ILE A 374 6.48 -40.29 26.62
C ILE A 374 6.87 -38.84 26.30
N ILE A 375 5.88 -37.95 26.31
CA ILE A 375 6.02 -36.54 25.93
C ILE A 375 5.39 -35.65 26.99
N ASN A 376 6.19 -34.74 27.54
CA ASN A 376 5.74 -33.59 28.33
C ASN A 376 5.65 -32.33 27.46
N ILE A 377 5.17 -31.21 28.02
CA ILE A 377 4.96 -29.95 27.29
C ILE A 377 6.23 -29.42 26.60
N LYS A 378 7.39 -29.47 27.29
CA LYS A 378 8.67 -29.00 26.76
C LYS A 378 9.11 -29.82 25.56
N ARG A 379 9.08 -31.15 25.68
CA ARG A 379 9.42 -32.06 24.58
C ARG A 379 8.38 -31.94 23.45
N ALA A 380 7.10 -31.78 23.76
CA ALA A 380 6.04 -31.62 22.77
C ALA A 380 6.28 -30.44 21.83
N ILE A 381 6.74 -29.30 22.36
CA ILE A 381 7.14 -28.14 21.55
C ILE A 381 8.43 -28.44 20.78
N THR A 382 9.44 -29.00 21.45
CA THR A 382 10.76 -29.34 20.89
C THR A 382 10.67 -30.21 19.63
N VAL A 383 9.93 -31.32 19.72
CA VAL A 383 9.73 -32.28 18.61
C VAL A 383 8.47 -31.99 17.81
N SER A 384 7.72 -30.94 18.15
CA SER A 384 6.47 -30.58 17.50
C SER A 384 5.43 -31.71 17.46
N CYS A 385 5.28 -32.50 18.53
CA CYS A 385 4.38 -33.66 18.63
C CYS A 385 2.90 -33.23 18.49
N ASP A 386 2.22 -33.66 17.43
CA ASP A 386 0.80 -33.35 17.18
C ASP A 386 -0.12 -34.05 18.19
N THR A 387 0.19 -35.31 18.54
CA THR A 387 -0.63 -36.10 19.48
C THR A 387 -0.81 -35.40 20.83
N TYR A 388 0.24 -34.76 21.36
CA TYR A 388 0.15 -33.99 22.58
C TYR A 388 -0.86 -32.83 22.44
N PHE A 389 -0.78 -32.07 21.34
CA PHE A 389 -1.65 -30.92 21.11
C PHE A 389 -3.09 -31.32 20.73
N TYR A 390 -3.31 -32.47 20.11
CA TYR A 390 -4.64 -33.05 19.97
C TYR A 390 -5.27 -33.33 21.34
N GLN A 391 -4.55 -34.02 22.23
CA GLN A 391 -5.03 -34.31 23.57
C GLN A 391 -5.28 -33.03 24.39
N LEU A 392 -4.34 -32.07 24.32
CA LEU A 392 -4.46 -30.79 24.99
C LEU A 392 -5.67 -30.00 24.48
N GLY A 393 -5.82 -29.88 23.16
CA GLY A 393 -6.96 -29.20 22.54
C GLY A 393 -8.30 -29.86 22.86
N HIS A 394 -8.34 -31.19 22.92
CA HIS A 394 -9.54 -31.92 23.34
C HIS A 394 -9.97 -31.56 24.77
N ARG A 395 -9.00 -31.53 25.70
CA ARG A 395 -9.24 -31.20 27.12
C ARG A 395 -9.62 -29.74 27.33
N MET A 396 -8.98 -28.82 26.60
CA MET A 396 -9.20 -27.38 26.73
C MET A 396 -10.50 -26.89 26.08
N GLY A 397 -10.90 -27.52 24.97
CA GLY A 397 -11.98 -27.04 24.11
C GLY A 397 -11.61 -25.81 23.27
N ILE A 398 -12.40 -25.54 22.24
CA ILE A 398 -12.14 -24.46 21.27
C ILE A 398 -12.21 -23.05 21.89
N ALA A 399 -13.06 -22.83 22.89
CA ALA A 399 -13.21 -21.51 23.50
C ALA A 399 -11.92 -21.03 24.18
N SER A 400 -11.20 -21.94 24.86
CA SER A 400 -9.93 -21.63 25.51
C SER A 400 -8.80 -21.38 24.51
N ILE A 401 -8.83 -22.09 23.37
CA ILE A 401 -7.90 -21.89 22.25
C ILE A 401 -8.17 -20.53 21.60
N GLU A 402 -9.43 -20.21 21.31
CA GLU A 402 -9.87 -18.94 20.74
C GLU A 402 -9.44 -17.77 21.62
N ASP A 403 -9.75 -17.82 22.92
CA ASP A 403 -9.43 -16.79 23.91
C ASP A 403 -7.94 -16.44 23.90
N MET A 404 -7.06 -17.45 23.99
CA MET A 404 -5.62 -17.20 23.98
C MET A 404 -5.13 -16.64 22.63
N LEU A 405 -5.53 -17.24 21.51
CA LEU A 405 -5.05 -16.80 20.19
C LEU A 405 -5.48 -15.37 19.86
N ILE A 406 -6.69 -14.98 20.24
CA ILE A 406 -7.19 -13.62 20.10
C ILE A 406 -6.37 -12.62 20.94
N GLN A 407 -5.97 -12.99 22.16
CA GLN A 407 -5.11 -12.13 22.99
C GLN A 407 -3.75 -11.87 22.34
N PHE A 408 -3.25 -12.79 21.52
CA PHE A 408 -2.04 -12.60 20.70
C PHE A 408 -2.29 -11.89 19.35
N GLY A 409 -3.53 -11.48 19.06
CA GLY A 409 -3.90 -10.75 17.84
C GLY A 409 -4.23 -11.62 16.63
N TYR A 410 -4.28 -12.95 16.77
CA TYR A 410 -4.73 -13.80 15.67
C TYR A 410 -6.21 -13.59 15.36
N GLY A 411 -6.55 -13.58 14.07
CA GLY A 411 -7.94 -13.39 13.63
C GLY A 411 -8.43 -11.94 13.69
N GLN A 412 -7.52 -10.98 13.92
CA GLN A 412 -7.78 -9.55 13.97
C GLN A 412 -6.77 -8.77 13.12
N LEU A 413 -7.15 -7.57 12.67
CA LEU A 413 -6.20 -6.65 12.04
C LEU A 413 -5.13 -6.25 13.07
N THR A 414 -3.87 -6.25 12.66
CA THR A 414 -2.79 -5.68 13.47
C THR A 414 -2.80 -4.17 13.46
N HIS A 415 -3.51 -3.55 12.51
CA HIS A 415 -3.59 -2.10 12.33
C HIS A 415 -2.24 -1.47 11.95
N VAL A 416 -1.40 -2.23 11.24
CA VAL A 416 -0.22 -1.68 10.57
C VAL A 416 -0.61 -0.51 9.67
N ASP A 417 0.34 0.37 9.41
CA ASP A 417 0.22 1.54 8.54
C ASP A 417 0.15 1.20 7.04
N LEU A 418 -0.73 0.24 6.70
CA LEU A 418 -1.08 -0.20 5.36
C LEU A 418 -2.60 -0.46 5.28
N HIS A 419 -3.23 -0.09 4.17
CA HIS A 419 -4.68 -0.31 4.01
C HIS A 419 -5.05 -1.73 3.58
N GLU A 420 -4.13 -2.44 2.95
CA GLU A 420 -4.37 -3.75 2.35
C GLU A 420 -4.23 -4.93 3.33
N GLU A 421 -4.49 -4.77 4.62
CA GLU A 421 -4.36 -5.86 5.60
C GLU A 421 -5.57 -6.83 5.60
N ALA A 422 -5.32 -8.14 5.76
CA ALA A 422 -6.36 -9.14 5.96
C ALA A 422 -6.40 -9.62 7.43
N PRO A 423 -7.58 -9.77 8.06
CA PRO A 423 -7.69 -10.07 9.49
C PRO A 423 -7.39 -11.53 9.86
N GLY A 424 -7.24 -12.44 8.89
CA GLY A 424 -7.12 -13.87 9.19
C GLY A 424 -8.39 -14.47 9.80
N LEU A 425 -8.26 -15.61 10.47
CA LEU A 425 -9.38 -16.34 11.08
C LEU A 425 -8.90 -17.24 12.23
N VAL A 426 -9.43 -16.99 13.43
CA VAL A 426 -9.46 -17.96 14.53
C VAL A 426 -10.85 -18.60 14.53
N PRO A 427 -10.99 -19.88 14.14
CA PRO A 427 -12.29 -20.49 13.97
C PRO A 427 -12.94 -20.80 15.32
N ASN A 428 -14.25 -20.61 15.40
CA ASN A 428 -15.04 -20.92 16.58
C ASN A 428 -16.44 -21.43 16.21
N ASN A 429 -17.24 -21.81 17.22
CA ASN A 429 -18.59 -22.32 17.05
C ASN A 429 -19.50 -21.34 16.28
N ARG A 430 -19.41 -20.04 16.60
CA ARG A 430 -20.26 -18.99 16.01
C ARG A 430 -19.94 -18.82 14.52
N TRP A 431 -18.66 -18.75 14.19
CA TRP A 431 -18.15 -18.63 12.84
C TRP A 431 -18.57 -19.83 11.98
N LYS A 432 -18.36 -21.06 12.47
CA LYS A 432 -18.67 -22.25 11.68
C LYS A 432 -20.17 -22.36 11.38
N ARG A 433 -21.02 -22.03 12.36
CA ARG A 433 -22.48 -22.00 12.17
C ARG A 433 -22.88 -20.94 11.15
N ARG A 434 -22.31 -19.73 11.21
CA ARG A 434 -22.63 -18.63 10.29
C ARG A 434 -22.11 -18.87 8.87
N SER A 435 -20.89 -19.34 8.73
CA SER A 435 -20.20 -19.44 7.43
C SER A 435 -20.40 -20.78 6.72
N LYS A 436 -20.66 -21.86 7.46
CA LYS A 436 -20.80 -23.22 6.91
C LYS A 436 -22.18 -23.83 7.17
N GLY A 437 -23.03 -23.23 8.00
CA GLY A 437 -24.34 -23.79 8.35
C GLY A 437 -24.27 -25.06 9.20
N LEU A 438 -23.10 -25.39 9.75
CA LEU A 438 -22.83 -26.63 10.48
C LEU A 438 -22.45 -26.34 11.95
N PRO A 439 -22.78 -27.25 12.89
CA PRO A 439 -22.29 -27.15 14.25
C PRO A 439 -20.78 -27.42 14.34
N TRP A 440 -20.19 -27.05 15.46
CA TRP A 440 -18.82 -27.40 15.79
C TRP A 440 -18.73 -28.85 16.24
N TYR A 441 -17.81 -29.60 15.64
CA TYR A 441 -17.55 -30.98 16.00
C TYR A 441 -16.26 -31.06 16.83
N PRO A 442 -16.14 -32.01 17.77
CA PRO A 442 -14.93 -32.15 18.59
C PRO A 442 -13.63 -32.31 17.77
N GLY A 443 -13.73 -32.91 16.57
CA GLY A 443 -12.60 -33.05 15.63
C GLY A 443 -12.06 -31.73 15.11
N ASP A 444 -12.92 -30.71 14.95
CA ASP A 444 -12.49 -29.37 14.51
C ASP A 444 -11.53 -28.74 15.53
N THR A 445 -11.75 -29.00 16.83
CA THR A 445 -10.87 -28.52 17.90
C THR A 445 -9.48 -29.13 17.79
N LEU A 446 -9.38 -30.44 17.50
CA LEU A 446 -8.09 -31.13 17.39
C LEU A 446 -7.24 -30.55 16.26
N ILE A 447 -7.87 -30.35 15.09
CA ILE A 447 -7.19 -29.80 13.92
C ILE A 447 -6.79 -28.34 14.18
N THR A 448 -7.66 -27.56 14.83
CA THR A 448 -7.36 -26.16 15.19
C THR A 448 -6.22 -26.07 16.20
N ALA A 449 -6.11 -27.00 17.16
CA ALA A 449 -5.06 -27.01 18.19
C ALA A 449 -3.63 -27.17 17.63
N ILE A 450 -3.50 -27.64 16.38
CA ILE A 450 -2.22 -27.70 15.66
C ILE A 450 -2.11 -26.65 14.54
N GLY A 451 -3.01 -25.66 14.51
CA GLY A 451 -2.99 -24.52 13.58
C GLY A 451 -3.43 -24.87 12.16
N GLN A 452 -4.20 -25.94 12.00
CA GLN A 452 -4.73 -26.41 10.70
C GLN A 452 -6.24 -26.21 10.61
N GLY A 453 -6.85 -26.73 9.55
CA GLY A 453 -8.30 -26.75 9.39
C GLY A 453 -8.80 -25.42 8.86
N PHE A 454 -9.61 -24.73 9.65
CA PHE A 454 -10.16 -23.43 9.26
C PHE A 454 -9.31 -22.24 9.70
N MET A 455 -8.27 -22.46 10.50
CA MET A 455 -7.43 -21.37 10.99
C MET A 455 -6.61 -20.75 9.87
N LEU A 456 -6.56 -19.42 9.84
CA LEU A 456 -5.79 -18.64 8.89
C LEU A 456 -5.09 -17.48 9.60
N ALA A 457 -3.83 -17.25 9.31
CA ALA A 457 -3.05 -16.13 9.83
C ALA A 457 -2.15 -15.54 8.75
N SER A 458 -1.86 -14.25 8.86
CA SER A 458 -0.83 -13.60 8.03
C SER A 458 0.56 -13.72 8.63
N PRO A 459 1.62 -13.65 7.81
CA PRO A 459 3.00 -13.52 8.30
C PRO A 459 3.19 -12.36 9.28
N LEU A 460 2.55 -11.22 9.03
CA LEU A 460 2.55 -10.09 9.97
C LEU A 460 1.91 -10.44 11.31
N GLN A 461 0.74 -11.09 11.33
CA GLN A 461 0.11 -11.56 12.57
C GLN A 461 1.03 -12.53 13.33
N MET A 462 1.68 -13.47 12.63
CA MET A 462 2.61 -14.40 13.25
C MET A 462 3.84 -13.70 13.84
N ALA A 463 4.41 -12.72 13.14
CA ALA A 463 5.55 -11.95 13.64
C ALA A 463 5.15 -11.13 14.88
N ASN A 464 3.99 -10.47 14.84
CA ASN A 464 3.50 -9.66 15.95
C ASN A 464 3.15 -10.50 17.19
N ALA A 465 2.50 -11.66 17.00
CA ALA A 465 2.26 -12.62 18.08
C ALA A 465 3.57 -13.13 18.69
N THR A 466 4.59 -13.38 17.86
CA THR A 466 5.92 -13.80 18.32
C THR A 466 6.64 -12.68 19.08
N ALA A 467 6.50 -11.43 18.63
CA ALA A 467 7.01 -10.26 19.34
C ALA A 467 6.40 -10.16 20.75
N ALA A 468 5.08 -10.27 20.85
CA ALA A 468 4.38 -10.27 22.14
C ALA A 468 4.80 -11.42 23.05
N MET A 469 5.02 -12.62 22.50
CA MET A 469 5.52 -13.77 23.26
C MET A 469 6.94 -13.51 23.81
N SER A 470 7.80 -12.89 23.00
CA SER A 470 9.17 -12.56 23.42
C SER A 470 9.20 -11.53 24.56
N GLN A 471 8.22 -10.62 24.60
CA GLN A 471 8.09 -9.58 25.63
C GLN A 471 7.09 -9.94 26.73
N LYS A 472 6.91 -11.25 26.98
CA LYS A 472 6.10 -11.77 28.10
C LYS A 472 4.68 -11.17 28.14
N GLY A 473 4.08 -10.99 26.97
CA GLY A 473 2.71 -10.51 26.81
C GLY A 473 2.58 -9.01 26.56
N ILE A 474 3.64 -8.20 26.70
CA ILE A 474 3.63 -6.80 26.27
C ILE A 474 3.52 -6.78 24.73
N ARG A 475 2.60 -5.98 24.20
CA ARG A 475 2.31 -5.96 22.76
C ARG A 475 2.31 -4.53 22.25
N PHE A 476 2.95 -4.32 21.12
CA PHE A 476 2.89 -3.07 20.39
C PHE A 476 2.15 -3.26 19.07
N ARG A 477 1.51 -2.20 18.60
CA ARG A 477 0.99 -2.16 17.23
C ARG A 477 2.17 -2.09 16.26
N PRO A 478 2.29 -3.02 15.30
CA PRO A 478 3.39 -2.97 14.35
C PRO A 478 3.25 -1.76 13.42
N HIS A 479 4.35 -1.05 13.15
CA HIS A 479 4.34 0.15 12.31
C HIS A 479 5.63 0.31 11.48
N LEU A 480 5.50 1.02 10.37
CA LEU A 480 6.59 1.36 9.45
C LEU A 480 7.07 2.78 9.62
N MET A 481 6.25 3.74 10.05
CA MET A 481 6.68 5.13 10.26
C MET A 481 7.49 5.28 11.55
N ALA A 482 8.71 5.83 11.45
CA ALA A 482 9.53 6.21 12.60
C ALA A 482 9.34 7.69 12.97
N LYS A 483 9.31 8.56 11.96
CA LYS A 483 9.05 10.00 12.11
C LYS A 483 8.71 10.62 10.76
N SER A 484 8.09 11.79 10.78
CA SER A 484 8.00 12.67 9.63
C SER A 484 8.70 14.01 9.91
N ILE A 485 9.19 14.65 8.86
CA ILE A 485 9.87 15.95 8.95
C ILE A 485 9.26 16.88 7.91
N GLN A 486 8.76 18.02 8.36
CA GLN A 486 8.21 19.02 7.47
C GLN A 486 9.33 19.66 6.65
N SER A 487 9.22 19.55 5.32
CA SER A 487 10.32 19.83 4.39
C SER A 487 10.75 21.31 4.38
N ASP A 488 9.85 22.24 4.71
CA ASP A 488 10.07 23.68 4.54
C ASP A 488 10.55 24.38 5.84
N ASN A 489 10.27 23.83 7.03
CA ASN A 489 10.65 24.40 8.33
C ASN A 489 11.46 23.46 9.23
N GLU A 490 11.75 22.23 8.75
CA GLU A 490 12.47 21.17 9.47
C GLU A 490 11.84 20.72 10.80
N GLU A 491 10.55 20.97 10.97
CA GLU A 491 9.81 20.51 12.15
C GLU A 491 9.71 18.98 12.14
N VAL A 492 10.06 18.35 13.27
CA VAL A 492 10.11 16.90 13.42
C VAL A 492 8.89 16.42 14.18
N HIS A 493 8.14 15.49 13.57
CA HIS A 493 7.03 14.80 14.18
C HIS A 493 7.40 13.33 14.41
N PRO A 494 7.82 12.95 15.64
CA PRO A 494 8.14 11.55 15.93
C PRO A 494 6.87 10.70 15.95
N TYR A 495 6.96 9.47 15.44
CA TYR A 495 5.92 8.49 15.66
C TYR A 495 5.93 8.07 17.13
N THR A 496 4.75 7.93 17.72
CA THR A 496 4.60 7.43 19.10
C THR A 496 4.15 5.98 19.05
N PRO A 497 5.00 5.02 19.47
CA PRO A 497 4.63 3.61 19.56
C PRO A 497 3.33 3.42 20.35
N LEU A 498 2.42 2.63 19.80
CA LEU A 498 1.14 2.34 20.43
C LEU A 498 1.20 0.99 21.14
N GLU A 499 1.28 1.03 22.46
CA GLU A 499 1.16 -0.16 23.31
C GLU A 499 -0.31 -0.62 23.32
N GLU A 500 -0.51 -1.89 22.98
CA GLU A 500 -1.80 -2.57 23.03
C GLU A 500 -2.00 -3.22 24.41
N TYR A 501 -3.24 -3.64 24.72
CA TYR A 501 -3.49 -4.30 26.00
C TYR A 501 -2.60 -5.53 26.20
N PRO A 502 -1.79 -5.59 27.28
CA PRO A 502 -0.86 -6.68 27.48
C PRO A 502 -1.57 -7.95 27.94
N ILE A 503 -0.99 -9.10 27.59
CA ILE A 503 -1.44 -10.41 28.03
C ILE A 503 -0.90 -10.65 29.43
N LYS A 504 -1.80 -10.82 30.40
CA LYS A 504 -1.43 -11.13 31.79
C LYS A 504 -1.78 -12.58 32.10
N LEU A 505 -0.76 -13.33 32.51
CA LEU A 505 -0.92 -14.71 32.95
C LEU A 505 -1.09 -14.76 34.48
N LYS A 506 -1.56 -15.90 34.99
CA LYS A 506 -1.60 -16.17 36.43
C LYS A 506 -0.21 -16.39 37.02
N ASP A 507 0.70 -16.95 36.22
CA ASP A 507 2.07 -17.22 36.60
C ASP A 507 3.02 -16.78 35.47
N ASP A 508 3.83 -15.76 35.74
CA ASP A 508 4.80 -15.22 34.80
C ASP A 508 5.89 -16.24 34.40
N ASN A 509 6.10 -17.27 35.21
CA ASN A 509 7.07 -18.33 34.90
C ASN A 509 6.66 -19.14 33.65
N TYR A 510 5.37 -19.15 33.29
CA TYR A 510 4.91 -19.83 32.07
C TYR A 510 5.56 -19.26 30.81
N TRP A 511 5.88 -17.96 30.78
CA TRP A 511 6.63 -17.37 29.67
C TRP A 511 8.01 -18.01 29.52
N ASN A 512 8.74 -18.19 30.62
CA ASN A 512 10.07 -18.78 30.63
C ASN A 512 10.03 -20.25 30.20
N ILE A 513 9.04 -21.01 30.67
CA ILE A 513 8.85 -22.43 30.29
C ILE A 513 8.65 -22.57 28.78
N ILE A 514 7.80 -21.72 28.20
CA ILE A 514 7.53 -21.75 26.75
C ILE A 514 8.75 -21.28 25.95
N ALA A 515 9.42 -20.22 26.38
CA ALA A 515 10.63 -19.72 25.73
C ALA A 515 11.76 -20.77 25.74
N GLU A 516 11.98 -21.47 26.86
CA GLU A 516 12.96 -22.54 26.96
C GLU A 516 12.60 -23.75 26.07
N ALA A 517 11.31 -24.09 25.98
CA ALA A 517 10.84 -25.14 25.10
C ALA A 517 11.02 -24.77 23.61
N MET A 518 10.80 -23.51 23.25
CA MET A 518 11.09 -22.98 21.91
C MET A 518 12.60 -22.91 21.63
N HIS A 519 13.42 -22.59 22.62
CA HIS A 519 14.87 -22.66 22.49
C HIS A 519 15.35 -24.10 22.25
N SER A 520 14.73 -25.06 22.93
CA SER A 520 15.02 -26.49 22.77
C SER A 520 14.74 -27.00 21.36
N VAL A 521 13.83 -26.38 20.59
CA VAL A 521 13.57 -26.72 19.17
C VAL A 521 14.82 -26.66 18.31
N ILE A 522 15.76 -25.76 18.63
CA ILE A 522 16.99 -25.56 17.84
C ILE A 522 18.25 -26.12 18.50
N THR A 523 18.27 -26.32 19.82
CA THR A 523 19.45 -26.81 20.55
C THR A 523 19.43 -28.32 20.79
N ASN A 524 18.25 -28.92 20.95
CA ASN A 524 18.12 -30.35 21.19
C ASN A 524 18.29 -31.13 19.88
N ASN A 525 18.99 -32.28 19.92
CA ASN A 525 19.21 -33.15 18.76
C ASN A 525 17.91 -33.76 18.19
N GLU A 526 16.85 -33.88 19.00
CA GLU A 526 15.51 -34.27 18.55
C GLU A 526 14.70 -33.09 17.99
N GLY A 527 15.18 -31.85 18.17
CA GLY A 527 14.48 -30.63 17.83
C GLY A 527 14.25 -30.48 16.32
N THR A 528 13.03 -30.08 15.92
CA THR A 528 12.68 -29.93 14.50
C THR A 528 13.47 -28.81 13.80
N GLY A 529 14.00 -27.86 14.57
CA GLY A 529 14.84 -26.76 14.11
C GLY A 529 16.34 -27.01 14.33
N TYR A 530 16.78 -28.21 14.74
CA TYR A 530 18.17 -28.44 15.15
C TYR A 530 19.21 -27.98 14.12
N ARG A 531 18.94 -28.16 12.82
CA ARG A 531 19.85 -27.70 11.74
C ARG A 531 20.05 -26.19 11.72
N PHE A 532 19.02 -25.42 12.07
CA PHE A 532 19.10 -23.97 12.20
C PHE A 532 20.04 -23.57 13.35
N GLY A 533 20.02 -24.30 14.46
CA GLY A 533 20.75 -23.96 15.69
C GLY A 533 22.23 -24.36 15.72
N ARG A 534 22.70 -25.25 14.83
CA ARG A 534 24.03 -25.88 14.92
C ARG A 534 25.22 -24.93 15.10
N ASN A 535 25.15 -23.68 14.60
CA ASN A 535 26.22 -22.68 14.70
C ASN A 535 25.66 -21.26 14.89
N ALA A 536 24.57 -21.08 15.65
CA ALA A 536 24.03 -19.74 15.92
C ALA A 536 24.96 -18.97 16.89
N PRO A 537 25.48 -17.78 16.54
CA PRO A 537 26.31 -16.99 17.46
C PRO A 537 25.50 -16.28 18.56
N TYR A 538 24.17 -16.45 18.55
CA TYR A 538 23.20 -15.87 19.47
C TYR A 538 22.17 -16.94 19.86
N SER A 539 21.54 -16.78 21.02
CA SER A 539 20.43 -17.62 21.47
C SER A 539 19.18 -17.33 20.63
N VAL A 540 18.41 -18.36 20.30
CA VAL A 540 17.15 -18.22 19.55
C VAL A 540 16.08 -19.12 20.15
N ALA A 541 14.90 -18.57 20.37
CA ALA A 541 13.69 -19.36 20.62
C ALA A 541 12.90 -19.43 19.31
N ALA A 542 12.58 -20.63 18.83
CA ALA A 542 11.93 -20.79 17.54
C ALA A 542 10.85 -21.87 17.51
N LYS A 543 10.03 -21.83 16.46
CA LYS A 543 9.09 -22.90 16.14
C LYS A 543 8.91 -23.07 14.63
N THR A 544 9.10 -24.29 14.15
CA THR A 544 8.77 -24.68 12.78
C THR A 544 7.28 -24.97 12.61
N GLY A 545 6.75 -24.74 11.41
CA GLY A 545 5.41 -25.13 10.98
C GLY A 545 5.41 -25.67 9.55
N THR A 546 4.50 -26.61 9.30
CA THR A 546 4.24 -27.17 7.97
C THR A 546 2.74 -27.13 7.72
N ALA A 547 2.28 -26.25 6.84
CA ALA A 547 0.87 -26.12 6.50
C ALA A 547 0.53 -26.97 5.28
N GLN A 548 -0.45 -27.87 5.44
CA GLN A 548 -0.78 -28.85 4.41
C GLN A 548 -1.66 -28.21 3.34
N VAL A 549 -1.21 -28.24 2.09
CA VAL A 549 -1.99 -27.74 0.95
C VAL A 549 -2.97 -28.80 0.44
N PHE A 550 -2.54 -30.06 0.48
CA PHE A 550 -3.32 -31.19 0.00
C PHE A 550 -3.06 -32.44 0.86
N SER A 551 -4.11 -33.20 1.16
CA SER A 551 -4.00 -34.46 1.90
C SER A 551 -3.85 -35.64 0.93
N LEU A 552 -2.69 -36.31 0.95
CA LEU A 552 -2.54 -37.61 0.28
C LEU A 552 -3.36 -38.69 1.01
N PRO A 553 -3.91 -39.68 0.28
CA PRO A 553 -4.56 -40.84 0.89
C PRO A 553 -3.65 -41.53 1.92
N GLN A 554 -4.24 -42.04 2.99
CA GLN A 554 -3.53 -42.58 4.16
C GLN A 554 -2.48 -43.67 3.87
N ASN A 555 -2.55 -44.32 2.70
CA ASN A 555 -1.71 -45.44 2.29
C ASN A 555 -0.60 -45.05 1.30
N GLU A 556 -0.57 -43.80 0.82
CA GLU A 556 0.43 -43.36 -0.16
C GLU A 556 1.54 -42.52 0.49
N LYS A 557 2.79 -42.79 0.11
CA LYS A 557 3.95 -41.94 0.39
C LYS A 557 4.55 -41.54 -0.95
N LYS A 558 4.61 -40.23 -1.23
CA LYS A 558 5.40 -39.69 -2.34
C LYS A 558 6.60 -38.93 -1.76
N ARG A 559 7.75 -39.04 -2.40
CA ARG A 559 8.92 -38.20 -2.06
C ARG A 559 8.61 -36.75 -2.46
N LEU A 560 9.22 -35.76 -1.80
CA LEU A 560 8.95 -34.34 -2.09
C LEU A 560 9.13 -33.98 -3.58
N GLY A 561 10.10 -34.60 -4.25
CA GLY A 561 10.35 -34.43 -5.69
C GLY A 561 9.26 -35.01 -6.60
N GLU A 562 8.42 -35.92 -6.11
CA GLU A 562 7.32 -36.56 -6.85
C GLU A 562 5.99 -35.81 -6.66
N ILE A 563 5.94 -34.85 -5.72
CA ILE A 563 4.77 -34.01 -5.47
C ILE A 563 4.93 -32.75 -6.35
N PRO A 564 3.96 -32.47 -7.25
CA PRO A 564 3.94 -31.23 -8.02
C PRO A 564 4.07 -30.03 -7.07
N GLU A 565 4.89 -29.04 -7.44
CA GLU A 565 5.22 -27.91 -6.56
C GLU A 565 3.97 -27.29 -5.91
N TYR A 566 2.95 -26.95 -6.70
CA TYR A 566 1.72 -26.33 -6.21
C TYR A 566 0.92 -27.17 -5.18
N LEU A 567 1.23 -28.47 -5.03
CA LEU A 567 0.64 -29.38 -4.04
C LEU A 567 1.56 -29.63 -2.83
N ARG A 568 2.81 -29.13 -2.84
CA ARG A 568 3.73 -29.26 -1.72
C ARG A 568 3.26 -28.42 -0.55
N ASP A 569 3.60 -28.84 0.65
CA ASP A 569 3.26 -28.12 1.85
C ASP A 569 3.97 -26.76 1.92
N HIS A 570 3.36 -25.85 2.65
CA HIS A 570 3.90 -24.55 3.01
C HIS A 570 4.85 -24.70 4.21
N SER A 571 6.01 -24.08 4.19
CA SER A 571 6.89 -24.00 5.37
C SER A 571 6.76 -22.68 6.09
N LEU A 572 6.67 -22.79 7.41
CA LEU A 572 6.54 -21.66 8.32
C LEU A 572 7.64 -21.72 9.37
N PHE A 573 8.12 -20.57 9.78
CA PHE A 573 9.09 -20.45 10.86
C PHE A 573 8.82 -19.16 11.62
N ILE A 574 8.70 -19.27 12.94
CA ILE A 574 8.71 -18.11 13.84
C ILE A 574 9.91 -18.20 14.77
N ALA A 575 10.49 -17.06 15.10
CA ALA A 575 11.57 -16.99 16.08
C ALA A 575 11.67 -15.62 16.72
N PHE A 576 12.29 -15.58 17.91
CA PHE A 576 12.81 -14.35 18.49
C PHE A 576 14.22 -14.57 19.04
N ALA A 577 15.00 -13.51 19.07
CA ALA A 577 16.40 -13.54 19.48
C ALA A 577 16.88 -12.17 20.01
N PRO A 578 17.86 -12.15 20.94
CA PRO A 578 18.26 -13.25 21.82
C PRO A 578 17.10 -13.78 22.70
N VAL A 579 17.25 -14.94 23.33
CA VAL A 579 16.21 -15.50 24.23
C VAL A 579 16.11 -14.70 25.52
N GLU A 580 17.24 -14.23 26.04
CA GLU A 580 17.35 -13.57 27.34
C GLU A 580 16.89 -12.11 27.29
N ASN A 581 17.17 -11.42 26.19
CA ASN A 581 16.75 -10.05 25.93
C ASN A 581 16.35 -9.91 24.45
N PRO A 582 15.10 -10.23 24.07
CA PRO A 582 14.70 -10.29 22.67
C PRO A 582 14.69 -8.93 21.98
N GLU A 583 15.46 -8.81 20.89
CA GLU A 583 15.61 -7.57 20.11
C GLU A 583 14.96 -7.64 18.74
N ILE A 584 14.67 -8.86 18.26
CA ILE A 584 14.02 -9.10 16.98
C ILE A 584 13.11 -10.32 17.09
N ALA A 585 11.89 -10.17 16.60
CA ALA A 585 10.96 -11.25 16.34
C ALA A 585 10.72 -11.37 14.84
N ILE A 586 10.71 -12.58 14.31
CA ILE A 586 10.59 -12.85 12.87
C ILE A 586 9.55 -13.92 12.60
N ALA A 587 8.76 -13.73 11.55
CA ALA A 587 7.97 -14.78 10.92
C ALA A 587 8.32 -14.90 9.43
N VAL A 588 8.51 -16.14 9.00
CA VAL A 588 8.80 -16.49 7.61
C VAL A 588 7.80 -17.53 7.14
N MET A 589 7.25 -17.30 5.96
CA MET A 589 6.30 -18.20 5.29
C MET A 589 6.73 -18.39 3.85
N VAL A 590 6.98 -19.64 3.44
CA VAL A 590 7.34 -19.99 2.06
C VAL A 590 6.33 -20.99 1.51
N GLU A 591 5.61 -20.59 0.48
CA GLU A 591 4.62 -21.41 -0.19
C GLU A 591 5.32 -22.57 -0.90
N ASN A 592 4.81 -23.77 -0.67
CA ASN A 592 5.15 -24.95 -1.46
C ASN A 592 6.65 -25.35 -1.41
N ASP A 593 7.36 -24.91 -0.38
CA ASP A 593 8.79 -25.12 -0.16
C ASP A 593 9.06 -25.41 1.32
N THR A 594 10.26 -25.89 1.65
CA THR A 594 10.77 -26.16 3.00
C THR A 594 11.76 -25.10 3.52
N ALA A 595 12.02 -24.05 2.74
CA ALA A 595 13.10 -23.09 2.98
C ALA A 595 12.91 -22.10 4.15
N ALA A 596 11.73 -22.02 4.80
CA ALA A 596 11.42 -20.96 5.77
C ALA A 596 12.47 -20.79 6.89
N SER A 597 12.95 -21.90 7.47
CA SER A 597 13.99 -21.85 8.51
C SER A 597 15.34 -21.32 8.01
N GLY A 598 15.75 -21.71 6.79
CA GLY A 598 17.00 -21.23 6.19
C GLY A 598 16.93 -19.76 5.82
N VAL A 599 15.77 -19.28 5.37
CA VAL A 599 15.52 -17.86 5.13
C VAL A 599 15.59 -17.07 6.43
N ALA A 600 14.91 -17.52 7.49
CA ALA A 600 14.96 -16.89 8.80
C ALA A 600 16.40 -16.82 9.36
N ARG A 601 17.21 -17.85 9.11
CA ARG A 601 18.61 -17.90 9.56
C ARG A 601 19.42 -16.78 8.93
N LYS A 602 19.35 -16.61 7.61
CA LYS A 602 20.05 -15.55 6.88
C LYS A 602 19.68 -14.16 7.38
N VAL A 603 18.38 -13.93 7.62
CA VAL A 603 17.88 -12.62 8.09
C VAL A 603 18.36 -12.33 9.51
N LEU A 604 18.28 -13.30 10.42
CA LEU A 604 18.76 -13.12 11.80
C LEU A 604 20.29 -12.96 11.86
N ASP A 605 21.05 -13.75 11.10
CA ASP A 605 22.51 -13.59 11.03
C ASP A 605 22.88 -12.19 10.53
N ALA A 606 22.21 -11.71 9.47
CA ALA A 606 22.42 -10.36 8.94
C ALA A 606 22.06 -9.27 9.96
N TYR A 607 20.96 -9.41 10.71
CA TYR A 607 20.58 -8.47 11.76
C TYR A 607 21.70 -8.31 12.80
N PHE A 608 22.23 -9.42 13.33
CA PHE A 608 23.30 -9.36 14.34
C PHE A 608 24.66 -8.97 13.76
N GLN A 609 24.93 -9.24 12.49
CA GLN A 609 26.12 -8.72 11.79
C GLN A 609 26.05 -7.19 11.67
N LEU A 610 24.92 -6.66 11.19
CA LEU A 610 24.68 -5.22 11.04
C LEU A 610 24.74 -4.48 12.38
N LYS A 611 24.16 -5.07 13.44
CA LYS A 611 24.24 -4.52 14.80
C LYS A 611 25.68 -4.39 15.30
N ASN A 612 26.54 -5.35 14.96
CA ASN A 612 27.96 -5.35 15.31
C ASN A 612 28.82 -4.53 14.34
N GLY A 613 28.21 -3.73 13.45
CA GLY A 613 28.93 -2.89 12.47
C GLY A 613 29.61 -3.68 11.35
N LYS A 614 29.23 -4.94 11.13
CA LYS A 614 29.74 -5.78 10.03
C LYS A 614 28.79 -5.71 8.84
N GLU A 615 29.34 -5.80 7.64
CA GLU A 615 28.54 -6.00 6.44
C GLU A 615 27.91 -7.41 6.44
N PRO A 616 26.66 -7.54 5.97
CA PRO A 616 25.99 -8.83 5.94
C PRO A 616 26.63 -9.75 4.89
N SER A 617 26.90 -11.00 5.28
CA SER A 617 27.60 -12.01 4.46
C SER A 617 26.72 -12.77 3.48
#